data_AF-A0A661EBU2-F1
#
_entry.id   AF-A0A661EBU2-F1
#
_cell.length_a   1.000
_cell.length_b   1.000
_cell.length_c   1.000
_cell.angle_alpha   90.00
_cell.angle_beta   90.00
_cell.angle_gamma   90.00
#
_symmetry.space_group_name_H-M   'P 1'
#
loop_
_entity.id
_entity.type
_entity.pdbx_description
1 polymer ?
#
loop_
_entity_poly.entity_id
_entity_poly.type
_entity_poly.pdbx_seq_one_letter_code
_entity_poly.pdbx_strand_id
1 'polypeptide(L)'
;MWIIKNTLNQWNASGRDRHPNEVYIPIPAIIHKNYPGFFPDRDTAFSLKLPNDKEMKTKVCQDNSKALMSYSNKELGKWILRDVLNLKETELLTYERLQILGIDSVRIDKINNLQFEINFSKIGSYESFLNLTK
;
A
#
# COMPACT_ATOMS: atom_id res chain seq x y z
N MET A 1 -7.12 -7.34 2.13
CA MET A 1 -6.07 -6.96 3.11
C MET A 1 -4.75 -7.60 2.71
N TRP A 2 -3.60 -6.97 2.94
CA TRP A 2 -2.27 -7.56 2.69
C TRP A 2 -1.14 -6.82 3.40
N ILE A 3 -0.02 -7.50 3.55
CA ILE A 3 1.18 -7.05 4.27
C ILE A 3 1.92 -5.92 3.51
N ILE A 4 2.43 -4.95 4.27
CA ILE A 4 3.24 -3.82 3.80
C ILE A 4 4.69 -3.93 4.33
N LYS A 5 5.42 -4.93 3.86
CA LYS A 5 6.84 -5.13 4.23
C LYS A 5 7.78 -4.30 3.32
N ASN A 6 8.94 -4.84 2.96
CA ASN A 6 10.08 -4.19 2.30
C ASN A 6 9.78 -3.34 1.05
N THR A 7 8.58 -3.40 0.48
CA THR A 7 8.15 -2.61 -0.68
C THR A 7 8.07 -1.11 -0.39
N LEU A 8 7.85 -0.72 0.87
CA LEU A 8 7.82 0.70 1.27
C LEU A 8 9.21 1.36 1.24
N ASN A 9 10.28 0.56 1.19
CA ASN A 9 11.65 1.05 0.97
C ASN A 9 12.06 1.02 -0.51
N GLN A 10 11.12 1.00 -1.47
CA GLN A 10 11.44 0.98 -2.91
C GLN A 10 12.33 2.15 -3.34
N TRP A 11 12.17 3.32 -2.72
CA TRP A 11 13.01 4.49 -2.97
C TRP A 11 14.51 4.22 -2.73
N ASN A 12 14.87 3.21 -1.92
CA ASN A 12 16.24 2.80 -1.63
C ASN A 12 16.75 1.65 -2.54
N ALA A 13 15.96 1.20 -3.52
CA ALA A 13 16.38 0.14 -4.42
C ALA A 13 17.52 0.61 -5.34
N SER A 14 18.44 -0.28 -5.70
CA SER A 14 19.48 0.00 -6.68
C SER A 14 18.91 0.33 -8.07
N GLY A 15 19.74 0.90 -8.95
CA GLY A 15 19.36 1.28 -10.31
C GLY A 15 19.22 2.79 -10.44
N ARG A 16 18.06 3.27 -10.91
CA ARG A 16 17.83 4.71 -11.10
C ARG A 16 17.64 5.46 -9.79
N ASP A 17 17.90 6.75 -9.83
CA ASP A 17 17.47 7.66 -8.77
C ASP A 17 15.95 7.62 -8.63
N ARG A 18 15.53 7.55 -7.37
CA ARG A 18 14.12 7.49 -6.98
C ARG A 18 13.84 8.61 -6.01
N HIS A 19 12.61 9.12 -6.07
CA HIS A 19 12.18 10.09 -5.09
C HIS A 19 12.13 9.43 -3.70
N PRO A 20 12.48 10.11 -2.59
CA PRO A 20 12.37 9.56 -1.24
C PRO A 20 10.96 9.15 -0.79
N ASN A 21 9.93 9.47 -1.60
CA ASN A 21 8.53 9.11 -1.36
C ASN A 21 8.00 8.17 -2.46
N GLU A 22 8.89 7.62 -3.27
CA GLU A 22 8.56 6.64 -4.29
C GLU A 22 8.40 5.27 -3.64
N VAL A 23 7.15 4.87 -3.46
CA VAL A 23 6.77 3.59 -2.86
C VAL A 23 5.62 2.97 -3.64
N TYR A 24 5.42 1.68 -3.44
CA TYR A 24 4.19 1.00 -3.77
C TYR A 24 3.76 0.08 -2.64
N ILE A 25 2.46 -0.17 -2.59
CA ILE A 25 1.89 -1.24 -1.79
C ILE A 25 1.75 -2.47 -2.70
N PRO A 26 2.29 -3.65 -2.33
CA PRO A 26 2.18 -4.85 -3.15
C PRO A 26 0.76 -5.38 -3.10
N ILE A 27 0.23 -5.81 -4.24
CA ILE A 27 -1.01 -6.56 -4.31
C ILE A 27 -0.64 -8.03 -4.51
N PRO A 28 -0.83 -8.90 -3.50
CA PRO A 28 -0.49 -10.31 -3.62
C PRO A 28 -1.27 -10.99 -4.75
N ALA A 29 -0.61 -11.91 -5.48
CA ALA A 29 -1.26 -12.64 -6.57
C ALA A 29 -2.53 -13.39 -6.14
N ILE A 30 -2.59 -13.84 -4.87
CA ILE A 30 -3.78 -14.49 -4.31
C ILE A 30 -5.00 -13.56 -4.28
N ILE A 31 -4.80 -12.24 -4.14
CA ILE A 31 -5.91 -11.27 -4.18
C ILE A 31 -6.49 -11.19 -5.59
N HIS A 32 -5.64 -11.11 -6.62
CA HIS A 32 -6.10 -11.15 -8.03
C HIS A 32 -6.80 -12.45 -8.37
N LYS A 33 -6.32 -13.58 -7.82
CA LYS A 33 -6.94 -14.90 -8.02
C LYS A 33 -8.30 -15.03 -7.35
N ASN A 34 -8.42 -14.60 -6.09
CA ASN A 34 -9.63 -14.79 -5.29
C ASN A 34 -10.69 -13.72 -5.55
N TYR A 35 -10.28 -12.51 -5.97
CA TYR A 35 -11.15 -11.37 -6.20
C TYR A 35 -10.89 -10.73 -7.58
N PRO A 36 -11.17 -11.46 -8.68
CA PRO A 36 -11.02 -10.90 -10.02
C PRO A 36 -11.90 -9.65 -10.19
N GLY A 37 -11.37 -8.60 -10.82
CA GLY A 37 -12.09 -7.33 -10.99
C GLY A 37 -12.27 -6.51 -9.71
N PHE A 38 -11.55 -6.84 -8.63
CA PHE A 38 -11.57 -6.02 -7.41
C PHE A 38 -11.11 -4.59 -7.71
N PHE A 39 -9.96 -4.45 -8.36
CA PHE A 39 -9.42 -3.17 -8.85
C PHE A 39 -9.79 -2.90 -10.31
N PRO A 40 -9.76 -1.62 -10.74
CA PRO A 40 -9.75 -1.26 -12.16
C PRO A 40 -8.57 -1.87 -12.92
N ASP A 41 -8.67 -1.86 -14.24
CA ASP A 41 -7.60 -2.30 -15.13
C ASP A 41 -6.29 -1.55 -14.89
N ARG A 42 -5.18 -2.18 -15.28
CA ARG A 42 -3.83 -1.61 -15.16
C ARG A 42 -3.78 -0.20 -15.73
N ASP A 43 -3.11 0.67 -14.99
CA ASP A 43 -2.94 2.11 -15.28
C ASP A 43 -4.24 2.94 -15.33
N THR A 44 -5.40 2.35 -15.01
CA THR A 44 -6.66 3.10 -14.82
C THR A 44 -6.65 3.80 -13.47
N ALA A 45 -6.96 5.10 -13.48
CA ALA A 45 -7.00 5.91 -12.27
C ALA A 45 -8.30 5.71 -11.49
N PHE A 46 -8.20 5.70 -10.16
CA PHE A 46 -9.33 5.69 -9.23
C PHE A 46 -9.02 6.53 -7.99
N SER A 47 -10.04 6.82 -7.18
CA SER A 47 -9.91 7.53 -5.92
C SER A 47 -9.64 6.55 -4.77
N LEU A 48 -8.61 6.84 -3.97
CA LEU A 48 -8.33 6.14 -2.73
C LEU A 48 -8.50 7.11 -1.55
N LYS A 49 -9.54 6.87 -0.75
CA LYS A 49 -9.84 7.61 0.46
C LYS A 49 -8.91 7.15 1.59
N LEU A 50 -8.23 8.11 2.20
CA LEU A 50 -7.35 7.91 3.36
C LEU A 50 -8.15 8.02 4.67
N PRO A 51 -7.62 7.55 5.81
CA PRO A 51 -8.32 7.61 7.11
C PRO A 51 -8.66 9.03 7.59
N ASN A 52 -8.02 10.06 7.04
CA ASN A 52 -8.30 11.47 7.34
C ASN A 52 -9.28 12.10 6.32
N ASP A 53 -10.08 11.28 5.64
CA ASP A 53 -11.04 11.65 4.59
C ASP A 53 -10.45 12.31 3.33
N LYS A 54 -9.12 12.48 3.24
CA LYS A 54 -8.48 12.97 2.03
C LYS A 54 -8.55 11.91 0.94
N GLU A 55 -8.83 12.33 -0.29
CA GLU A 55 -8.78 11.47 -1.47
C GLU A 55 -7.44 11.59 -2.21
N MET A 56 -6.89 10.46 -2.63
CA MET A 56 -5.66 10.35 -3.40
C MET A 56 -5.91 9.64 -4.74
N LYS A 57 -5.50 10.28 -5.84
CA LYS A 57 -5.55 9.67 -7.17
C LYS A 57 -4.55 8.52 -7.25
N THR A 58 -5.06 7.32 -7.49
CA THR A 58 -4.32 6.05 -7.35
C THR A 58 -4.51 5.19 -8.59
N LYS A 59 -3.57 4.28 -8.85
CA LYS A 59 -3.67 3.28 -9.92
C LYS A 59 -3.00 1.96 -9.51
N VAL A 60 -3.39 0.89 -10.19
CA VAL A 60 -2.67 -0.39 -10.17
C VAL A 60 -1.75 -0.47 -11.38
N CYS A 61 -0.48 -0.84 -11.20
CA CYS A 61 0.52 -0.86 -12.26
C CYS A 61 1.57 -1.96 -12.07
N GLN A 62 2.66 -1.90 -12.86
CA GLN A 62 3.73 -2.90 -12.98
C GLN A 62 3.24 -4.25 -13.53
N ASP A 63 4.18 -5.19 -13.68
CA ASP A 63 3.89 -6.52 -14.19
C ASP A 63 2.91 -7.25 -13.26
N ASN A 64 1.94 -7.94 -13.87
CA ASN A 64 0.86 -8.66 -13.18
C ASN A 64 0.00 -7.78 -12.26
N SER A 65 -0.06 -6.45 -12.50
CA SER A 65 -0.87 -5.53 -11.70
C SER A 65 -0.52 -5.62 -10.20
N LYS A 66 0.76 -5.87 -9.88
CA LYS A 66 1.21 -6.17 -8.52
C LYS A 66 1.43 -4.94 -7.63
N ALA A 67 1.35 -3.73 -8.18
CA ALA A 67 1.70 -2.51 -7.46
C ALA A 67 0.53 -1.53 -7.40
N LEU A 68 0.12 -1.17 -6.19
CA LEU A 68 -0.77 -0.04 -5.92
C LEU A 68 0.09 1.21 -5.66
N MET A 69 -0.10 2.26 -6.45
CA MET A 69 0.70 3.49 -6.40
C MET A 69 -0.18 4.74 -6.54
N SER A 70 0.21 5.84 -5.88
CA SER A 70 -0.35 7.16 -6.21
C SER A 70 0.02 7.55 -7.63
N TYR A 71 -0.84 8.29 -8.33
CA TYR A 71 -0.60 8.71 -9.72
C TYR A 71 0.68 9.55 -9.87
N SER A 72 1.04 10.35 -8.86
CA SER A 72 2.27 11.14 -8.80
C SER A 72 3.52 10.33 -8.44
N ASN A 73 3.37 9.07 -8.06
CA ASN A 73 4.38 8.21 -7.42
C ASN A 73 5.03 8.80 -6.15
N LYS A 74 4.44 9.84 -5.55
CA LYS A 74 5.00 10.51 -4.36
C LYS A 74 4.01 10.64 -3.22
N GLU A 75 2.72 10.77 -3.54
CA GLU A 75 1.71 11.08 -2.54
C GLU A 75 1.47 9.92 -1.57
N LEU A 76 1.47 8.69 -2.09
CA LEU A 76 1.34 7.47 -1.27
C LEU A 76 2.51 7.36 -0.27
N GLY A 77 3.74 7.59 -0.73
CA GLY A 77 4.92 7.50 0.13
C GLY A 77 5.02 8.66 1.11
N LYS A 78 4.58 9.87 0.72
CA LYS A 78 4.47 10.99 1.66
C LYS A 78 3.53 10.63 2.81
N TRP A 79 2.32 10.15 2.47
CA TRP A 79 1.34 9.78 3.47
C TRP A 79 1.83 8.65 4.38
N ILE A 80 2.34 7.54 3.82
CA ILE A 80 2.76 6.39 4.63
C ILE A 80 4.05 6.69 5.41
N LEU A 81 5.12 7.09 4.72
CA LEU A 81 6.44 7.21 5.35
C LEU A 81 6.53 8.43 6.26
N ARG A 82 5.93 9.56 5.86
CA ARG A 82 6.09 10.85 6.54
C ARG A 82 4.97 11.08 7.53
N ASP A 83 3.72 11.02 7.06
CA ASP A 83 2.58 11.43 7.89
C ASP A 83 2.19 10.35 8.92
N VAL A 84 2.26 9.06 8.54
CA VAL A 84 1.87 7.95 9.43
C VAL A 84 3.05 7.38 10.23
N LEU A 85 4.14 7.02 9.56
CA LEU A 85 5.28 6.36 10.21
C LEU A 85 6.27 7.36 10.84
N ASN A 86 6.13 8.65 10.51
CA ASN A 86 6.98 9.74 10.99
C ASN A 86 8.48 9.46 10.77
N LEU A 87 8.83 8.95 9.59
CA LEU A 87 10.20 8.72 9.16
C LEU A 87 10.73 9.98 8.46
N LYS A 88 11.98 10.34 8.74
CA LYS A 88 12.69 11.38 8.00
C LYS A 88 13.00 10.91 6.57
N GLU A 89 13.17 11.85 5.65
CA GLU A 89 13.67 11.49 4.32
C GLU A 89 14.96 10.68 4.44
N THR A 90 15.09 9.63 3.63
CA THR A 90 16.19 8.65 3.66
C THR A 90 16.28 7.74 4.91
N GLU A 91 15.37 7.86 5.87
CA GLU A 91 15.26 6.92 6.98
C GLU A 91 14.57 5.62 6.53
N LEU A 92 15.23 4.49 6.76
CA LEU A 92 14.71 3.17 6.38
C LEU A 92 13.58 2.74 7.32
N LEU A 93 12.47 2.28 6.72
CA LEU A 93 11.45 1.58 7.49
C LEU A 93 11.97 0.20 7.92
N THR A 94 12.00 -0.06 9.22
CA THR A 94 12.26 -1.38 9.80
C THR A 94 10.97 -2.08 10.19
N TYR A 95 10.99 -3.41 10.27
CA TYR A 95 9.84 -4.16 10.78
C TYR A 95 9.57 -3.88 12.26
N GLU A 96 10.60 -3.63 13.06
CA GLU A 96 10.45 -3.23 14.46
C GLU A 96 9.62 -1.95 14.63
N ARG A 97 9.80 -0.95 13.74
CA ARG A 97 8.98 0.27 13.75
C ARG A 97 7.50 -0.03 13.51
N LEU A 98 7.21 -0.96 12.59
CA LEU A 98 5.84 -1.44 12.34
C LEU A 98 5.27 -2.15 13.57
N GLN A 99 6.09 -2.95 14.27
CA GLN A 99 5.72 -3.62 15.53
C GLN A 99 5.41 -2.64 16.65
N ILE A 100 6.21 -1.59 16.83
CA ILE A 100 5.97 -0.54 17.84
C ILE A 100 4.62 0.16 17.58
N LEU A 101 4.27 0.38 16.32
CA LEU A 101 2.98 0.97 15.92
C LEU A 101 1.82 -0.05 15.91
N GLY A 102 2.10 -1.33 16.12
CA GLY A 102 1.11 -2.40 16.15
C GLY A 102 0.46 -2.71 14.81
N ILE A 103 1.09 -2.35 13.68
CA ILE A 103 0.56 -2.48 12.32
C ILE A 103 1.51 -3.26 11.41
N ASP A 104 1.01 -4.00 10.43
CA ASP A 104 1.85 -4.68 9.42
C ASP A 104 1.19 -4.82 8.04
N SER A 105 -0.06 -4.40 7.93
CA SER A 105 -0.90 -4.66 6.78
C SER A 105 -1.83 -3.49 6.52
N VAL A 106 -2.34 -3.44 5.30
CA VAL A 106 -3.40 -2.52 4.90
C VAL A 106 -4.66 -3.29 4.52
N ARG A 107 -5.80 -2.75 4.91
CA ARG A 107 -7.12 -3.14 4.40
C ARG A 107 -7.51 -2.16 3.32
N ILE A 108 -7.95 -2.68 2.18
CA ILE A 108 -8.56 -1.92 1.10
C ILE A 108 -10.00 -2.36 1.00
N ASP A 109 -10.91 -1.40 1.10
CA ASP A 109 -12.35 -1.62 1.00
C ASP A 109 -12.85 -0.99 -0.32
N LYS A 110 -13.59 -1.77 -1.12
CA LYS A 110 -14.17 -1.28 -2.38
C LYS A 110 -15.50 -0.59 -2.08
N ILE A 111 -15.57 0.71 -2.34
CA ILE A 111 -16.82 1.49 -2.19
C ILE A 111 -17.63 1.37 -3.48
N ASN A 112 -16.97 1.57 -4.62
CA ASN A 112 -17.53 1.34 -5.96
C ASN A 112 -16.39 1.03 -6.96
N ASN A 113 -16.69 1.05 -8.27
CA ASN A 113 -15.70 0.69 -9.29
C ASN A 113 -14.50 1.63 -9.38
N LEU A 114 -14.62 2.89 -8.97
CA LEU A 114 -13.55 3.90 -9.05
C LEU A 114 -13.27 4.59 -7.71
N GLN A 115 -13.78 4.05 -6.60
CA GLN A 115 -13.59 4.59 -5.27
C GLN A 115 -13.33 3.46 -4.26
N PHE A 116 -12.24 3.61 -3.52
CA PHE A 116 -11.75 2.67 -2.54
C PHE A 116 -11.35 3.41 -1.27
N GLU A 117 -11.30 2.72 -0.15
CA GLU A 117 -10.76 3.24 1.10
C GLU A 117 -9.56 2.40 1.55
N ILE A 118 -8.55 3.05 2.15
CA ILE A 118 -7.40 2.36 2.75
C ILE A 118 -7.30 2.64 4.24
N ASN A 119 -7.05 1.59 5.01
CA ASN A 119 -6.78 1.66 6.44
C ASN A 119 -5.59 0.79 6.82
N PHE A 120 -4.77 1.25 7.76
CA PHE A 120 -3.79 0.36 8.41
C PHE A 120 -4.52 -0.66 9.28
N SER A 121 -3.99 -1.87 9.32
CA SER A 121 -4.54 -3.00 10.07
C SER A 121 -3.51 -3.52 11.07
N LYS A 122 -4.03 -4.02 12.20
CA LYS A 122 -3.19 -4.52 13.29
C LYS A 122 -2.38 -5.73 12.85
N ILE A 123 -1.24 -5.95 13.50
CA ILE A 123 -0.45 -7.17 13.31
C ILE A 123 -1.30 -8.42 13.42
N GLY A 124 -1.14 -9.34 12.48
CA GLY A 124 -1.90 -10.60 12.41
C GLY A 124 -3.27 -10.49 11.73
N SER A 125 -3.69 -9.30 11.32
CA SER A 125 -4.99 -9.12 10.64
C SER A 125 -5.01 -9.78 9.27
N TYR A 126 -3.88 -9.77 8.55
CA TYR A 126 -3.79 -10.39 7.23
C TYR A 126 -3.86 -11.92 7.31
N GLU A 127 -3.14 -12.50 8.26
CA GLU A 127 -3.13 -13.93 8.55
C GLU A 127 -4.54 -14.40 8.93
N SER A 128 -5.21 -13.64 9.82
CA SER A 128 -6.60 -13.89 10.20
C SER A 128 -7.54 -13.80 8.99
N PHE A 129 -7.35 -12.80 8.12
CA PHE A 129 -8.13 -12.65 6.88
C PHE A 129 -7.96 -13.84 5.92
N LEU A 130 -6.78 -14.44 5.87
CA LEU A 130 -6.53 -15.64 5.08
C LEU A 130 -6.90 -16.94 5.82
N ASN A 131 -7.46 -16.87 7.03
CA ASN A 131 -7.69 -18.01 7.93
C ASN A 131 -6.43 -18.86 8.17
N LEU A 132 -5.25 -18.21 8.20
CA LEU A 132 -3.96 -18.87 8.48
C LEU A 132 -3.67 -19.00 9.98
N THR A 133 -4.44 -18.32 10.82
CA THR A 133 -4.42 -18.42 12.28
C THR A 133 -5.73 -19.09 12.75
N LYS A 134 -5.58 -20.26 13.38
CA LYS A 134 -6.60 -20.87 14.24
C LYS A 134 -6.19 -20.69 15.68
#